data_AF-A0AAD6VED7-F1
#
_entry.id   AF-A0AAD6VED7-F1
#
_cell.length_a   1.000
_cell.length_b   1.000
_cell.length_c   1.000
_cell.angle_alpha   90.00
_cell.angle_beta   90.00
_cell.angle_gamma   90.00
#
_symmetry.space_group_name_H-M   'P 1'
#
loop_
_entity.id
_entity.type
_entity.pdbx_description
1 polymer ?
#
loop_
_entity_poly.entity_id
_entity_poly.type
_entity_poly.pdbx_seq_one_letter_code
_entity_poly.pdbx_strand_id
1 'polypeptide(L)'
;VTDVYQKALNAYLYIPWNSCHSEDSKRAWVKGELIRYVRICSKEPDFAKIRLEFDRRLRARGYPGRWLQRVFEEIEYKAERPTALTVPAALAADNELDLHVLKLTHNPAWVSIDLRPVWHDLEEAWTTLGTSYPHYRFMASFKKPVALGDRLNVNNRDTLGVYHASAASNV
;
A
#
# COMPACT_ATOMS: atom_id res chain seq x y z
N VAL A 1 5.20 8.79 -28.32
CA VAL A 1 4.28 9.56 -27.44
C VAL A 1 3.37 8.55 -26.77
N THR A 2 3.33 8.50 -25.44
CA THR A 2 2.51 7.54 -24.69
C THR A 2 1.37 8.25 -23.96
N ASP A 3 0.19 7.66 -23.99
CA ASP A 3 -1.01 8.05 -23.23
C ASP A 3 -1.51 6.87 -22.38
N VAL A 4 -2.50 7.12 -21.53
CA VAL A 4 -3.05 6.11 -20.63
C VAL A 4 -4.03 5.22 -21.39
N TYR A 5 -3.60 4.01 -21.73
CA TYR A 5 -4.48 3.01 -22.30
C TYR A 5 -5.59 2.59 -21.32
N GLN A 6 -6.84 2.59 -21.80
CA GLN A 6 -8.01 2.17 -21.04
C GLN A 6 -8.73 1.05 -21.79
N LYS A 7 -8.90 -0.10 -21.12
CA LYS A 7 -9.71 -1.20 -21.67
C LYS A 7 -11.17 -0.74 -21.80
N ALA A 8 -11.80 -1.03 -22.93
CA ALA A 8 -13.20 -0.69 -23.18
C ALA A 8 -14.16 -1.28 -22.12
N LEU A 9 -13.86 -2.48 -21.62
CA LEU A 9 -14.64 -3.18 -20.59
C LEU A 9 -14.21 -2.85 -19.15
N ASN A 10 -13.46 -1.77 -18.93
CA ASN A 10 -13.05 -1.41 -17.58
C ASN A 10 -14.25 -0.88 -16.79
N ALA A 11 -14.61 -1.58 -15.71
CA ALA A 11 -15.71 -1.19 -14.83
C ALA A 11 -15.35 -0.04 -13.86
N TYR A 12 -14.07 0.37 -13.79
CA TYR A 12 -13.58 1.44 -12.93
C TYR A 12 -14.05 1.29 -11.47
N LEU A 13 -13.78 0.12 -10.88
CA LEU A 13 -14.15 -0.26 -9.51
C LEU A 13 -13.35 0.52 -8.44
N TYR A 14 -13.45 1.83 -8.47
CA TYR A 14 -12.85 2.73 -7.51
C TYR A 14 -13.49 2.58 -6.13
N ILE A 15 -12.70 2.90 -5.10
CA ILE A 15 -13.12 2.87 -3.70
C ILE A 15 -14.34 3.79 -3.53
N PRO A 16 -15.49 3.33 -3.01
CA PRO A 16 -16.61 4.21 -2.71
C PRO A 16 -16.29 5.24 -1.63
N TRP A 17 -16.86 6.44 -1.72
CA TRP A 17 -16.69 7.46 -0.67
C TRP A 17 -17.20 6.95 0.69
N ASN A 18 -18.34 6.28 0.68
CA ASN A 18 -18.99 5.68 1.86
C ASN A 18 -18.35 4.36 2.34
N SER A 19 -17.20 3.95 1.77
CA SER A 19 -16.45 2.81 2.29
C SER A 19 -15.81 3.11 3.65
N CYS A 20 -15.56 2.06 4.45
CA CYS A 20 -14.93 2.14 5.78
C CYS A 20 -13.41 2.46 5.75
N HIS A 21 -12.89 3.01 4.66
CA HIS A 21 -11.49 3.42 4.56
C HIS A 21 -11.30 4.80 5.18
N SER A 22 -10.17 5.05 5.83
CA SER A 22 -9.86 6.38 6.35
C SER A 22 -9.74 7.41 5.22
N GLU A 23 -9.97 8.68 5.54
CA GLU A 23 -9.82 9.78 4.58
C GLU A 23 -8.39 9.85 4.02
N ASP A 24 -7.38 9.63 4.88
CA ASP A 24 -5.98 9.55 4.48
C ASP A 24 -5.72 8.43 3.48
N SER A 25 -6.32 7.25 3.68
CA SER A 25 -6.19 6.13 2.75
C SER A 25 -6.79 6.48 1.39
N LYS A 26 -7.97 7.12 1.37
CA LYS A 26 -8.62 7.57 0.14
C LYS A 26 -7.78 8.65 -0.56
N ARG A 27 -7.24 9.61 0.18
CA ARG A 27 -6.36 10.67 -0.34
C ARG A 27 -5.10 10.10 -0.95
N ALA A 28 -4.40 9.23 -0.22
CA ALA A 28 -3.16 8.59 -0.68
C ALA A 28 -3.39 7.78 -1.95
N TRP A 29 -4.50 7.04 -2.02
CA TRP A 29 -4.88 6.29 -3.21
C TRP A 29 -5.14 7.19 -4.43
N VAL A 30 -5.96 8.25 -4.28
CA VAL A 30 -6.24 9.20 -5.37
C VAL A 30 -4.96 9.86 -5.87
N LYS A 31 -4.08 10.30 -4.94
CA LYS A 31 -2.78 10.88 -5.28
C LYS A 31 -1.89 9.93 -6.04
N GLY A 32 -1.76 8.69 -5.57
CA GLY A 32 -0.96 7.67 -6.22
C GLY A 32 -1.41 7.43 -7.66
N GLU A 33 -2.71 7.43 -7.91
CA GLU A 33 -3.28 7.27 -9.25
C GLU A 33 -3.01 8.50 -10.15
N LEU A 34 -3.10 9.71 -9.62
CA LEU A 34 -2.73 10.93 -10.35
C LEU A 34 -1.24 10.93 -10.73
N ILE A 35 -0.34 10.57 -9.81
CA ILE A 35 1.10 10.43 -10.08
C ILE A 35 1.35 9.34 -11.14
N ARG A 36 0.60 8.23 -11.08
CA ARG A 36 0.65 7.19 -12.11
C ARG A 36 0.31 7.74 -13.50
N TYR A 37 -0.71 8.60 -13.60
CA TYR A 37 -1.03 9.26 -14.87
C TYR A 37 0.06 10.22 -15.33
N VAL A 38 0.65 11.02 -14.43
CA VAL A 38 1.80 11.89 -14.75
C VAL A 38 2.95 11.06 -15.34
N ARG A 39 3.24 9.89 -14.76
CA ARG A 39 4.31 8.99 -15.21
C ARG A 39 4.05 8.41 -16.61
N ILE A 40 2.81 8.02 -16.90
CA ILE A 40 2.46 7.33 -18.16
C ILE A 40 2.29 8.33 -19.32
N CYS A 41 1.63 9.45 -19.07
CA CYS A 41 1.39 10.46 -20.08
C CYS A 41 2.72 11.13 -20.45
N SER A 42 3.08 11.11 -21.73
CA SER A 42 4.27 11.83 -22.23
C SER A 42 4.04 13.35 -22.30
N LYS A 43 2.79 13.78 -22.47
CA LYS A 43 2.40 15.18 -22.70
C LYS A 43 1.37 15.61 -21.67
N GLU A 44 1.47 16.87 -21.25
CA GLU A 44 0.55 17.51 -20.30
C GLU A 44 -0.92 17.51 -20.75
N PRO A 45 -1.27 17.74 -22.03
CA PRO A 45 -2.67 17.69 -22.47
C PRO A 45 -3.29 16.30 -22.31
N ASP A 46 -2.52 15.23 -22.48
CA ASP A 46 -3.04 13.86 -22.32
C ASP A 46 -3.24 13.54 -20.84
N PHE A 47 -2.37 14.04 -19.96
CA PHE A 47 -2.60 14.02 -18.51
C PHE A 47 -3.86 14.80 -18.11
N ALA A 48 -4.09 15.98 -18.68
CA ALA A 48 -5.27 16.79 -18.38
C ALA A 48 -6.57 16.07 -18.76
N LYS A 49 -6.59 15.38 -19.91
CA LYS A 49 -7.74 14.55 -20.35
C LYS A 49 -8.05 13.44 -19.36
N ILE A 50 -7.05 12.63 -19.00
CA ILE A 50 -7.25 11.50 -18.08
C ILE A 50 -7.60 11.97 -16.66
N ARG A 51 -7.03 13.09 -16.21
CA ARG A 51 -7.35 13.72 -14.92
C ARG A 51 -8.82 14.12 -14.85
N LEU A 52 -9.37 14.72 -15.91
CA LEU A 52 -10.78 15.10 -15.98
C LEU A 52 -11.70 13.88 -15.97
N GLU A 53 -11.38 12.83 -16.73
CA GLU A 53 -12.13 11.57 -16.73
C GLU A 53 -12.10 10.89 -15.36
N PHE A 54 -10.96 10.95 -14.67
CA PHE A 54 -10.84 10.41 -13.33
C PHE A 54 -11.70 11.17 -12.31
N ASP A 55 -11.70 12.50 -12.33
CA ASP A 55 -12.59 13.33 -11.48
C ASP A 55 -14.06 12.95 -11.67
N ARG A 56 -14.51 12.84 -12.93
CA ARG A 56 -15.90 12.44 -13.25
C ARG A 56 -16.27 11.09 -12.66
N ARG A 57 -15.39 10.10 -12.76
CA ARG A 57 -15.64 8.75 -12.23
C ARG A 57 -15.62 8.73 -10.70
N LEU A 58 -14.77 9.52 -10.06
CA LEU A 58 -14.76 9.65 -8.60
C LEU A 58 -16.04 10.34 -8.10
N ARG A 59 -16.53 11.38 -8.79
CA ARG A 59 -17.82 11.99 -8.49
C ARG A 59 -18.97 10.98 -8.62
N ALA A 60 -18.96 10.16 -9.67
CA ALA A 60 -19.94 9.07 -9.83
C ALA A 60 -19.85 8.02 -8.69
N ARG A 61 -18.70 7.89 -8.04
CA ARG A 61 -18.49 7.03 -6.85
C ARG A 61 -18.83 7.71 -5.52
N GLY A 62 -19.35 8.94 -5.56
CA GLY A 62 -19.85 9.69 -4.41
C GLY A 62 -18.82 10.56 -3.68
N TYR A 63 -17.65 10.80 -4.28
CA TYR A 63 -16.65 11.68 -3.65
C TYR A 63 -17.11 13.15 -3.60
N PRO A 64 -16.92 13.86 -2.48
CA PRO A 64 -17.26 15.27 -2.38
C PRO A 64 -16.40 16.14 -3.29
N GLY A 65 -17.03 17.03 -4.08
CA GLY A 65 -16.32 17.89 -5.04
C GLY A 65 -15.24 18.78 -4.40
N ARG A 66 -15.53 19.41 -3.25
CA ARG A 66 -14.53 20.22 -2.51
C ARG A 66 -13.37 19.40 -1.97
N TRP A 67 -13.59 18.12 -1.70
CA TRP A 67 -12.53 17.21 -1.27
C TRP A 67 -11.64 16.84 -2.45
N LEU A 68 -12.24 16.46 -3.58
CA LEU A 68 -11.52 16.14 -4.82
C LEU A 68 -10.68 17.32 -5.30
N GLN A 69 -11.25 18.52 -5.32
CA GLN A 69 -10.53 19.73 -5.73
C GLN A 69 -9.24 19.90 -4.92
N ARG A 70 -9.34 19.85 -3.58
CA ARG A 70 -8.19 19.97 -2.69
C ARG A 70 -7.12 18.92 -3.02
N VAL A 71 -7.49 17.65 -3.17
CA VAL A 71 -6.55 16.56 -3.46
C VAL A 71 -5.92 16.68 -4.85
N PHE A 72 -6.70 17.11 -5.85
CA PHE A 72 -6.25 17.28 -7.23
C PHE A 72 -5.34 18.49 -7.41
N GLU A 73 -5.48 19.52 -6.59
CA GLU A 73 -4.59 20.69 -6.56
C GLU A 73 -3.21 20.36 -5.99
N GLU A 74 -3.08 19.28 -5.22
CA GLU A 74 -1.80 18.84 -4.68
C GLU A 74 -0.86 18.23 -5.73
N ILE A 75 -1.36 17.94 -6.95
CA ILE A 75 -0.61 17.27 -8.01
C ILE A 75 -0.57 18.16 -9.25
N GLU A 76 0.63 18.65 -9.58
CA GLU A 76 0.89 19.43 -10.79
C GLU A 76 1.82 18.65 -11.74
N TYR A 77 1.44 18.54 -13.02
CA TYR A 77 2.18 17.73 -14.00
C TYR A 77 3.66 18.13 -14.13
N LYS A 78 3.95 19.43 -14.22
CA LYS A 78 5.31 19.93 -14.45
C LYS A 78 6.21 19.72 -13.24
N ALA A 79 5.66 19.88 -12.03
CA ALA A 79 6.38 19.68 -10.79
C ALA A 79 6.64 18.18 -10.52
N GLU A 80 5.64 17.33 -10.77
CA GLU A 80 5.68 15.92 -10.40
C GLU A 80 6.39 15.04 -11.43
N ARG A 81 6.41 15.43 -12.71
CA ARG A 81 6.97 14.59 -13.78
C ARG A 81 8.46 14.24 -13.59
N PRO A 82 9.36 15.18 -13.26
CA PRO A 82 10.76 14.84 -13.04
C PRO A 82 10.92 13.79 -11.93
N THR A 83 10.20 13.97 -10.82
CA THR A 83 10.22 13.08 -9.65
C THR A 83 9.57 11.73 -9.93
N ALA A 84 8.48 11.69 -10.70
CA ALA A 84 7.75 10.46 -11.01
C ALA A 84 8.51 9.53 -12.00
N LEU A 85 9.45 10.08 -12.76
CA LEU A 85 10.30 9.35 -13.71
C LEU A 85 11.65 8.96 -13.12
N THR A 86 12.11 9.66 -12.09
CA THR A 86 13.35 9.29 -11.39
C THR A 86 13.06 8.23 -10.33
N VAL A 87 13.96 7.26 -10.20
CA VAL A 87 14.00 6.44 -9.00
C VAL A 87 14.57 7.32 -7.89
N PRO A 88 13.93 7.42 -6.71
CA PRO A 88 14.49 8.18 -5.61
C PRO A 88 15.92 7.72 -5.34
N ALA A 89 16.87 8.67 -5.32
CA ALA A 89 18.26 8.37 -5.02
C ALA A 89 18.45 7.70 -3.64
N ALA A 90 17.48 7.86 -2.72
CA ALA A 90 17.46 7.17 -1.42
C ALA A 90 17.26 5.64 -1.50
N LEU A 91 16.80 5.10 -2.63
CA LEU A 91 16.85 3.65 -2.91
C LEU A 91 18.14 3.23 -3.62
N ALA A 92 18.91 4.18 -4.16
CA ALA A 92 20.14 3.93 -4.91
C ALA A 92 21.40 4.17 -4.06
N ALA A 93 21.30 5.01 -3.03
CA ALA A 93 22.24 5.06 -1.94
C ALA A 93 21.91 3.89 -1.00
N ASP A 94 22.61 2.78 -1.19
CA ASP A 94 22.95 1.85 -0.11
C ASP A 94 23.68 2.65 0.98
N ASN A 95 22.92 3.41 1.77
CA ASN A 95 23.24 3.52 3.17
C ASN A 95 22.49 2.35 3.79
N GLU A 96 23.22 1.28 4.11
CA GLU A 96 22.82 0.13 4.93
C GLU A 96 22.28 0.60 6.30
N LEU A 97 21.18 1.36 6.31
CA LEU A 97 20.29 1.36 7.46
C LEU A 97 19.53 0.05 7.34
N ASP A 98 20.15 -1.01 7.83
CA ASP A 98 19.56 -2.33 7.96
C ASP A 98 18.31 -2.19 8.84
N LEU A 99 17.18 -1.96 8.16
CA LEU A 99 15.88 -1.80 8.78
C LEU A 99 15.39 -3.20 9.18
N HIS A 100 15.53 -3.52 10.46
CA HIS A 100 15.04 -4.78 10.98
C HIS A 100 13.55 -4.68 11.27
N VAL A 101 12.77 -5.35 10.42
CA VAL A 101 11.31 -5.38 10.55
C VAL A 101 10.87 -6.63 11.33
N LEU A 102 10.49 -6.45 12.59
CA LEU A 102 9.91 -7.50 13.40
C LEU A 102 8.45 -7.74 13.00
N LYS A 103 8.12 -8.97 12.60
CA LYS A 103 6.74 -9.36 12.26
C LYS A 103 5.99 -9.76 13.52
N LEU A 104 5.07 -8.91 13.96
CA LEU A 104 4.23 -9.14 15.14
C LEU A 104 2.77 -9.39 14.77
N THR A 105 1.99 -9.95 15.69
CA THR A 105 0.54 -10.03 15.53
C THR A 105 -0.10 -8.77 16.10
N HIS A 106 -1.03 -8.16 15.37
CA HIS A 106 -1.76 -6.98 15.84
C HIS A 106 -2.59 -7.33 17.08
N ASN A 107 -2.43 -6.51 18.12
CA ASN A 107 -3.18 -6.50 19.36
C ASN A 107 -3.54 -5.03 19.64
N PRO A 108 -4.80 -4.69 19.98
CA PRO A 108 -5.19 -3.32 20.32
C PRO A 108 -4.33 -2.68 21.43
N ALA A 109 -3.75 -3.49 22.32
CA ALA A 109 -2.85 -3.01 23.36
C ALA A 109 -1.59 -2.31 22.80
N TRP A 110 -1.17 -2.63 21.56
CA TRP A 110 -0.01 -1.97 20.94
C TRP A 110 -0.21 -0.48 20.70
N VAL A 111 -1.46 0.01 20.66
CA VAL A 111 -1.75 1.45 20.54
C VAL A 111 -1.37 2.21 21.81
N SER A 112 -1.42 1.53 22.96
CA SER A 112 -1.13 2.11 24.27
C SER A 112 0.33 1.95 24.69
N ILE A 113 1.14 1.22 23.92
CA ILE A 113 2.52 0.91 24.27
C ILE A 113 3.46 1.75 23.40
N ASP A 114 4.32 2.54 24.04
CA ASP A 114 5.44 3.16 23.35
C ASP A 114 6.54 2.11 23.13
N LEU A 115 6.81 1.78 21.86
CA LEU A 115 7.83 0.78 21.51
C LEU A 115 9.24 1.38 21.41
N ARG A 116 9.40 2.72 21.51
CA ARG A 116 10.71 3.37 21.43
C ARG A 116 11.73 2.86 22.47
N PRO A 117 11.37 2.68 23.76
CA PRO A 117 12.29 2.13 24.74
C PRO A 117 12.73 0.70 24.38
N VAL A 118 11.79 -0.12 23.90
CA VAL A 118 12.08 -1.51 23.48
C VAL A 118 13.08 -1.54 22.32
N TRP A 119 12.98 -0.60 21.37
CA TRP A 119 13.93 -0.48 20.26
C TRP A 119 15.33 -0.07 20.73
N HIS A 120 15.41 0.84 21.69
CA HIS A 120 16.68 1.27 22.27
C HIS A 120 17.37 0.11 23.01
N ASP A 121 16.63 -0.62 23.85
CA ASP A 121 17.18 -1.76 24.59
C ASP A 121 17.64 -2.89 23.66
N LEU A 122 16.93 -3.12 22.56
CA LEU A 122 17.33 -4.08 21.53
C LEU A 122 18.61 -3.68 20.80
N GLU A 123 18.76 -2.39 20.47
CA GLU A 123 19.96 -1.85 19.86
C GLU A 123 21.18 -2.01 20.79
N GLU A 124 21.03 -1.69 22.07
CA GLU A 124 22.07 -1.85 23.09
C GLU A 124 22.48 -3.33 23.25
N ALA A 125 21.49 -4.24 23.34
CA ALA A 125 21.74 -5.67 23.50
C ALA A 125 22.49 -6.26 22.29
N TRP A 126 22.10 -5.90 21.07
CA TRP A 126 22.79 -6.36 19.85
C TRP A 126 24.19 -5.79 19.70
N THR A 127 24.39 -4.52 20.06
CA THR A 127 25.71 -3.90 20.08
C THR A 127 26.64 -4.67 21.04
N THR A 128 26.13 -5.00 22.23
CA THR A 128 26.87 -5.77 23.25
C THR A 128 27.24 -7.18 22.78
N LEU A 129 26.36 -7.83 22.03
CA LEU A 129 26.59 -9.17 21.49
C LEU A 129 27.53 -9.21 20.28
N GLY A 130 27.99 -8.06 19.78
CA GLY A 130 28.89 -7.98 18.62
C GLY A 130 28.26 -8.43 17.31
N THR A 131 26.93 -8.57 17.27
CA THR A 131 26.16 -8.96 16.08
C THR A 131 25.78 -7.76 15.20
N SER A 132 26.42 -6.60 15.41
CA SER A 132 25.86 -5.30 15.05
C SER A 132 26.91 -4.25 14.64
N TYR A 133 26.65 -3.54 13.53
CA TYR A 133 27.24 -2.25 13.14
C TYR A 133 26.48 -1.04 13.73
N PRO A 134 27.08 0.16 13.80
CA PRO A 134 26.37 1.37 14.22
C PRO A 134 25.23 1.67 13.22
N HIS A 135 24.06 2.09 13.72
CA HIS A 135 22.91 2.61 12.94
C HIS A 135 21.77 1.63 12.55
N TYR A 136 21.48 0.59 13.34
CA TYR A 136 20.25 -0.20 13.11
C TYR A 136 18.99 0.57 13.44
N ARG A 137 17.96 0.39 12.62
CA ARG A 137 16.61 0.86 12.90
C ARG A 137 15.67 -0.31 13.05
N PHE A 138 14.99 -0.41 14.19
CA PHE A 138 13.95 -1.40 14.40
C PHE A 138 12.57 -0.85 14.04
N MET A 139 11.73 -1.71 13.48
CA MET A 139 10.32 -1.41 13.23
C MET A 139 9.45 -2.64 13.45
N ALA A 140 8.28 -2.46 14.04
CA ALA A 140 7.25 -3.51 14.08
C ALA A 140 6.35 -3.43 12.83
N SER A 141 6.11 -4.57 12.20
CA SER A 141 5.09 -4.76 11.18
C SER A 141 4.04 -5.72 11.73
N PHE A 142 2.78 -5.28 11.76
CA PHE A 142 1.69 -6.03 12.36
C PHE A 142 0.90 -6.80 11.30
N LYS A 143 0.75 -8.10 11.51
CA LYS A 143 -0.18 -8.96 10.77
C LYS A 143 -1.54 -8.99 11.49
N LYS A 144 -2.64 -9.18 10.75
CA LYS A 144 -3.95 -9.41 11.36
C LYS A 144 -3.90 -10.63 12.32
N PRO A 145 -4.60 -10.58 13.47
CA PRO A 145 -4.79 -11.78 14.29
C PRO A 145 -5.56 -12.83 13.49
N VAL A 146 -5.18 -14.09 13.67
CA VAL A 146 -5.84 -15.22 12.99
C VAL A 146 -7.15 -15.48 13.72
N ALA A 147 -8.28 -15.27 13.04
CA ALA A 147 -9.59 -15.58 13.61
C ALA A 147 -9.81 -17.09 13.64
N LEU A 148 -10.72 -17.56 14.50
CA LEU A 148 -11.11 -18.98 14.53
C LEU A 148 -11.60 -19.46 13.15
N GLY A 149 -12.36 -18.62 12.45
CA GLY A 149 -12.81 -18.91 11.08
C GLY A 149 -11.67 -19.08 10.08
N ASP A 150 -10.58 -18.29 10.19
CA ASP A 150 -9.40 -18.47 9.33
C ASP A 150 -8.76 -19.86 9.57
N ARG A 151 -8.69 -20.31 10.83
CA ARG A 151 -8.18 -21.65 11.19
C ARG A 151 -9.08 -22.76 10.68
N LEU A 152 -10.40 -22.62 10.87
CA LEU A 152 -11.38 -23.60 10.38
C LEU A 152 -11.36 -23.71 8.86
N ASN A 153 -11.20 -22.60 8.14
CA ASN A 153 -11.12 -22.61 6.68
C ASN A 153 -9.89 -23.35 6.17
N VAL A 154 -8.72 -23.20 6.84
CA VAL A 154 -7.52 -23.98 6.51
C VAL A 154 -7.77 -25.47 6.76
N ASN A 155 -8.30 -25.83 7.93
CA ASN A 155 -8.61 -27.23 8.26
C ASN A 155 -9.63 -27.85 7.28
N ASN A 156 -10.67 -27.10 6.92
CA ASN A 156 -11.68 -27.53 5.95
C ASN A 156 -11.07 -27.74 4.58
N ARG A 157 -10.22 -26.81 4.11
CA ARG A 157 -9.52 -26.95 2.83
C ARG A 157 -8.65 -28.21 2.80
N ASP A 158 -7.90 -28.47 3.86
CA ASP A 158 -7.02 -29.62 3.93
C ASP A 158 -7.83 -30.93 4.00
N THR A 159 -8.93 -30.95 4.76
CA THR A 159 -9.87 -32.09 4.84
C THR A 159 -10.55 -32.37 3.49
N LEU A 160 -11.05 -31.33 2.81
CA LEU A 160 -11.66 -31.44 1.49
C LEU A 160 -10.64 -31.86 0.43
N GLY A 161 -9.39 -31.38 0.52
CA GLY A 161 -8.30 -31.81 -0.35
C GLY A 161 -8.03 -33.31 -0.26
N VAL A 162 -7.97 -33.86 0.96
CA VAL A 162 -7.84 -35.30 1.20
C VAL A 162 -9.05 -36.07 0.63
N TYR A 163 -10.27 -35.57 0.87
CA TYR A 163 -11.49 -36.18 0.34
C TYR A 163 -11.46 -36.25 -1.20
N HIS A 164 -11.15 -35.16 -1.87
CA HIS A 164 -11.06 -35.11 -3.34
C HIS A 164 -9.96 -36.02 -3.91
N ALA A 165 -8.79 -36.09 -3.25
CA ALA A 165 -7.72 -36.99 -3.66
C ALA A 165 -8.11 -38.48 -3.53
N SER A 166 -8.82 -38.84 -2.46
CA SER A 166 -9.34 -40.19 -2.26
C SER A 166 -10.45 -40.56 -3.26
N ALA A 167 -11.34 -39.61 -3.58
CA ALA A 167 -12.39 -39.80 -4.56
C ALA A 167 -11.84 -39.95 -5.98
N ALA A 168 -10.76 -39.24 -6.33
CA ALA A 168 -10.10 -39.34 -7.62
C ALA A 168 -9.28 -40.63 -7.80
N SER A 169 -8.90 -41.31 -6.71
CA SER A 169 -8.18 -42.59 -6.74
C SER A 169 -9.11 -43.81 -6.79
N ASN A 170 -10.42 -43.62 -6.56
CA ASN A 170 -11.46 -44.64 -6.60
C ASN A 170 -12.26 -44.65 -7.92
N VAL A 171 -11.81 -43.89 -8.92
CA VAL A 171 -12.30 -43.87 -10.31
C VAL A 171 -11.20 -44.38 -11.21
#